data_AF-A0A1C6G0T3-F1
#
_entry.id   AF-A0A1C6G0T3-F1
#
_cell.length_a   1.000
_cell.length_b   1.000
_cell.length_c   1.000
_cell.angle_alpha   90.00
_cell.angle_beta   90.00
_cell.angle_gamma   90.00
#
_symmetry.space_group_name_H-M   'P 1'
#
loop_
_entity.id
_entity.type
_entity.pdbx_description
1 polymer ?
#
loop_
_entity_poly.entity_id
_entity_poly.type
_entity_poly.pdbx_seq_one_letter_code
_entity_poly.pdbx_strand_id
1 'polypeptide(L)' 'MMKPYKVTIYVYADDEQQVKDLEKAAYEFVNDKYRSGILVTASKLAHALVNYKNNFFVNKFLK' A
#
# COMPACT_ATOMS: atom_id res chain seq x y z
N MET A 1 16.68 0.38 16.83
CA MET A 1 16.57 1.02 15.49
C MET A 1 15.53 0.28 14.67
N MET A 2 14.70 0.99 13.91
CA MET A 2 13.79 0.36 12.94
C MET A 2 14.59 -0.14 11.72
N LYS A 3 14.15 -1.27 11.14
CA LYS A 3 14.73 -1.87 9.94
C LYS A 3 13.66 -2.01 8.86
N PRO A 4 14.02 -1.94 7.57
CA PRO A 4 13.08 -2.22 6.48
C PRO A 4 12.74 -3.71 6.43
N TYR A 5 11.48 -4.01 6.09
CA TYR A 5 10.98 -5.37 5.87
C TYR A 5 10.13 -5.39 4.59
N LYS A 6 10.21 -6.48 3.82
CA LYS A 6 9.29 -6.73 2.70
C LYS A 6 8.06 -7.46 3.21
N VAL A 7 6.89 -7.03 2.78
CA VAL A 7 5.61 -7.72 3.02
C VAL A 7 5.13 -8.29 1.69
N THR A 8 4.65 -9.53 1.69
CA THR A 8 4.08 -10.19 0.51
C THR A 8 2.60 -10.43 0.74
N ILE A 9 1.75 -10.03 -0.21
CA ILE A 9 0.30 -10.15 -0.16
C ILE A 9 -0.17 -10.67 -1.52
N TYR A 10 -1.20 -11.53 -1.53
CA TYR A 10 -1.83 -11.99 -2.76
C TYR A 10 -2.96 -11.05 -3.18
N VAL A 11 -3.00 -10.72 -4.47
CA VAL A 11 -4.06 -9.95 -5.13
C VAL A 11 -4.45 -10.65 -6.43
N TYR A 12 -5.68 -10.45 -6.89
CA TYR A 12 -6.12 -10.93 -8.19
C TYR A 12 -5.70 -9.94 -9.28
N ALA A 13 -5.24 -10.46 -10.41
CA ALA A 13 -4.83 -9.70 -11.58
C ALA A 13 -5.06 -10.54 -12.84
N ASP A 14 -5.34 -9.89 -13.96
CA ASP A 14 -5.54 -10.55 -15.25
C ASP A 14 -4.20 -10.89 -15.92
N ASP A 15 -3.16 -10.12 -15.63
CA ASP A 15 -1.81 -10.31 -16.18
C ASP A 15 -0.71 -9.85 -15.22
N GLU A 16 0.55 -10.13 -15.61
CA GLU A 16 1.73 -9.77 -14.83
C GLU A 16 2.00 -8.25 -14.83
N GLN A 17 1.51 -7.51 -15.83
CA GLN A 17 1.73 -6.07 -15.92
C GLN A 17 0.95 -5.34 -14.81
N GLN A 18 -0.29 -5.75 -14.53
CA GLN A 18 -1.08 -5.22 -13.42
C GLN A 18 -0.37 -5.38 -12.07
N VAL A 19 0.32 -6.51 -11.85
CA VAL A 19 1.10 -6.75 -10.63
C VAL A 19 2.30 -5.80 -10.55
N LYS A 20 3.03 -5.60 -11.66
CA LYS A 20 4.15 -4.66 -11.73
C LYS A 20 3.73 -3.22 -11.47
N ASP A 21 2.58 -2.83 -12.02
CA ASP A 21 2.03 -1.49 -11.81
C ASP A 21 1.61 -1.27 -10.35
N LEU A 22 1.02 -2.29 -9.71
CA LEU A 22 0.71 -2.25 -8.27
C LEU A 22 1.98 -2.14 -7.41
N GLU A 23 3.00 -2.96 -7.69
CA GLU A 23 4.27 -2.91 -6.95
C GLU A 23 4.92 -1.52 -7.07
N LYS A 24 4.93 -0.96 -8.28
CA LYS A 24 5.45 0.38 -8.54
C LYS A 24 4.67 1.44 -7.76
N ALA A 25 3.34 1.42 -7.82
CA ALA A 25 2.49 2.38 -7.12
C ALA A 25 2.68 2.32 -5.59
N ALA A 26 2.80 1.11 -5.03
CA ALA A 26 3.07 0.93 -3.60
C ALA A 26 4.44 1.49 -3.20
N TYR A 27 5.47 1.26 -4.02
CA TYR A 27 6.82 1.78 -3.80
C TYR A 27 6.87 3.30 -3.87
N GLU A 28 6.26 3.89 -4.90
CA GLU A 28 6.16 5.34 -5.08
C GLU A 28 5.42 6.00 -3.92
N PHE A 29 4.29 5.43 -3.46
CA PHE A 29 3.56 5.91 -2.30
C PHE A 29 4.45 5.99 -1.06
N VAL A 30 5.20 4.94 -0.73
CA VAL A 30 6.09 4.92 0.44
C VAL A 30 7.18 5.98 0.32
N ASN A 31 7.80 6.09 -0.86
CA ASN A 31 8.86 7.06 -1.11
C ASN A 31 8.38 8.51 -1.06
N ASP A 32 7.21 8.81 -1.60
CA ASP A 32 6.66 10.17 -1.58
C ASP A 32 6.31 10.61 -0.17
N LYS A 33 5.76 9.70 0.65
CA LYS A 33 5.56 9.95 2.07
C LYS A 33 6.88 10.16 2.79
N TYR A 34 7.89 9.34 2.52
CA TYR A 34 9.21 9.52 3.11
C TYR A 34 9.85 10.87 2.75
N ARG A 35 9.79 11.29 1.48
CA ARG A 35 10.23 12.61 1.01
C ARG A 35 9.50 13.76 1.70
N SER A 36 8.25 13.54 2.09
CA SER A 36 7.43 14.48 2.85
C SER A 36 7.68 14.44 4.37
N GLY A 37 8.72 13.73 4.82
CA GLY A 37 9.05 13.56 6.25
C GLY A 37 8.16 12.55 6.99
N ILE A 38 7.32 11.79 6.28
CA ILE A 38 6.41 10.82 6.86
C ILE A 38 6.96 9.40 6.66
N LEU A 39 7.44 8.79 7.74
CA LEU A 39 7.83 7.38 7.71
C LEU A 39 6.58 6.47 7.74
N VAL A 40 6.37 5.74 6.64
CA VAL A 40 5.35 4.69 6.55
C VAL A 40 5.85 3.46 7.31
N THR A 41 5.25 3.20 8.47
CA THR A 41 5.56 2.02 9.30
C THR A 41 4.51 0.94 9.07
N ALA A 42 4.88 -0.33 9.31
CA ALA A 42 3.94 -1.45 9.21
C ALA A 42 2.69 -1.23 10.08
N SER A 43 2.86 -0.74 11.31
CA SER A 43 1.74 -0.44 12.23
C SER A 43 0.81 0.65 11.69
N LYS A 44 1.35 1.76 11.18
CA LYS A 44 0.55 2.86 10.62
C LYS A 44 -0.21 2.43 9.37
N LEU A 45 0.44 1.69 8.48
CA LEU A 45 -0.19 1.19 7.26
C LEU A 45 -1.30 0.18 7.60
N ALA A 46 -1.05 -0.76 8.52
CA ALA A 46 -2.07 -1.69 8.99
C ALA A 46 -3.28 -0.97 9.60
N HIS A 47 -3.05 0.03 10.47
CA HIS A 47 -4.14 0.83 11.04
C HIS A 47 -4.93 1.58 9.98
N ALA A 48 -4.26 2.15 8.98
CA ALA A 48 -4.94 2.80 7.86
C ALA A 48 -5.83 1.81 7.09
N LEU A 49 -5.30 0.64 6.72
CA LEU A 49 -6.08 -0.38 6.02
C LEU A 49 -7.30 -0.83 6.84
N VAL A 50 -7.17 -1.04 8.16
CA VAL A 50 -8.29 -1.45 9.02
C VAL A 50 -9.34 -0.35 9.15
N ASN A 51 -8.93 0.91 9.29
CA ASN A 51 -9.85 2.02 9.49
C ASN A 51 -10.55 2.43 8.19
N TYR A 52 -9.89 2.24 7.04
CA TYR A 52 -10.40 2.66 5.74
C TYR A 52 -10.95 1.51 4.88
N LYS A 53 -10.84 0.23 5.28
CA LYS A 53 -11.43 -0.90 4.52
C LYS A 53 -12.94 -0.78 4.29
N ASN A 54 -13.65 -0.13 5.22
CA ASN A 54 -15.09 0.10 5.13
C ASN A 54 -15.42 1.48 4.54
N ASN A 55 -14.41 2.26 4.16
CA ASN A 55 -14.62 3.57 3.57
C ASN A 55 -15.28 3.41 2.19
N PHE A 56 -16.34 4.19 1.96
CA PHE A 56 -17.11 4.15 0.71
C PHE A 56 -16.24 4.32 -0.54
N PHE A 57 -15.27 5.24 -0.51
CA PHE A 57 -14.39 5.50 -1.65
C PHE A 57 -13.47 4.32 -1.93
N VAL A 58 -12.87 3.72 -0.89
CA VAL A 58 -12.03 2.52 -1.04
C VAL A 58 -12.82 1.39 -1.69
N ASN A 59 -14.03 1.11 -1.20
CA ASN A 59 -14.89 0.09 -1.78
C ASN A 59 -15.36 0.40 -3.20
N LYS A 60 -15.54 1.69 -3.54
CA LYS A 60 -15.90 2.10 -4.90
C LYS A 60 -14.74 1.92 -5.89
N PHE A 61 -13.50 2.15 -5.47
CA PHE A 61 -12.32 2.00 -6.33
C PHE A 61 -11.85 0.54 -6.47
N LEU A 62 -12.24 -0.34 -5.54
CA LEU A 62 -11.91 -1.78 -5.57
C LEU A 62 -13.00 -2.66 -6.20
N LYS A 63 -14.17 -2.09 -6.52
CA LYS A 63 -15.24 -2.76 -7.28
C LYS A 63 -15.05 -2.52 -8.77
#